data_AF-A0A9D7RRF6-F1
#
_entry.id   AF-A0A9D7RRF6-F1
#
_cell.length_a   1.000
_cell.length_b   1.000
_cell.length_c   1.000
_cell.angle_alpha   90.00
_cell.angle_beta   90.00
_cell.angle_gamma   90.00
#
_symmetry.space_group_name_H-M   'P 1'
#
loop_
_entity.id
_entity.type
_entity.pdbx_description
1 polymer ?
#
loop_
_entity_poly.entity_id
_entity_poly.type
_entity_poly.pdbx_seq_one_letter_code
_entity_poly.pdbx_strand_id
1 'polypeptide(L)'
;MKKTMFILLALLFLASAYVNLNDPDPLIWVLAYGATAVLFILAALGRADRRISGWYALALGGWMLTMLPGMVDWFRLGTPSITAEMQATEPHIEVVREFLGLLIAVSSLAWLTFTTSREARLG
;
A
#
# COMPACT_ATOMS: atom_id res chain seq x y z
N MET A 1 0.70 22.27 4.44
CA MET A 1 -0.25 21.35 3.77
C MET A 1 0.39 20.00 3.42
N LYS A 2 1.47 19.94 2.61
CA LYS A 2 2.12 18.66 2.23
C LYS A 2 2.63 17.84 3.43
N LYS A 3 3.30 18.48 4.39
CA LYS A 3 3.83 17.82 5.60
C LYS A 3 2.74 17.14 6.44
N THR A 4 1.60 17.80 6.63
CA THR A 4 0.45 17.23 7.35
C THR A 4 -0.05 15.97 6.65
N MET A 5 -0.17 15.99 5.32
CA MET A 5 -0.59 14.82 4.54
C MET A 5 0.41 13.67 4.65
N PHE A 6 1.72 13.95 4.64
CA PHE A 6 2.74 12.92 4.84
C PHE A 6 2.62 12.26 6.21
N ILE A 7 2.36 13.03 7.27
CA ILE A 7 2.15 12.49 8.62
C ILE A 7 0.89 11.62 8.67
N LEU A 8 -0.22 12.08 8.09
CA LEU A 8 -1.47 11.33 8.05
C LEU A 8 -1.30 9.99 7.31
N LEU A 9 -0.62 10.00 6.15
CA LEU A 9 -0.36 8.78 5.39
C LEU A 9 0.62 7.86 6.13
N ALA A 10 1.65 8.40 6.78
CA ALA A 10 2.54 7.60 7.63
C ALA A 10 1.76 6.89 8.76
N LEU A 11 0.90 7.61 9.46
CA LEU A 11 0.06 7.04 10.53
C LEU A 11 -0.92 6.00 9.98
N LEU A 12 -1.52 6.26 8.82
CA LEU A 12 -2.40 5.31 8.14
C LEU A 12 -1.66 3.99 7.84
N PHE A 13 -0.49 4.05 7.23
CA PHE A 13 0.27 2.84 6.88
C PHE A 13 0.87 2.13 8.11
N LEU A 14 1.21 2.85 9.18
CA LEU A 14 1.55 2.23 10.46
C LEU A 14 0.36 1.49 11.07
N ALA A 15 -0.84 2.10 11.02
CA ALA A 15 -2.06 1.46 11.49
C ALA A 15 -2.40 0.23 10.63
N SER A 16 -2.25 0.30 9.30
CA SER A 16 -2.39 -0.87 8.42
C SER A 16 -1.42 -1.97 8.81
N ALA A 17 -0.12 -1.67 8.91
CA ALA A 17 0.90 -2.64 9.33
C ALA A 17 0.54 -3.30 10.68
N TYR A 18 0.05 -2.53 11.65
CA TYR A 18 -0.38 -3.05 12.94
C TYR A 18 -1.59 -3.99 12.82
N VAL A 19 -2.60 -3.63 12.03
CA VAL A 19 -3.80 -4.47 11.82
C VAL A 19 -3.44 -5.78 11.11
N ASN A 20 -2.54 -5.75 10.13
CA ASN A 20 -2.08 -6.92 9.38
C ASN A 20 -1.22 -7.90 10.21
N LEU A 21 -0.87 -7.57 11.46
CA LEU A 21 -0.25 -8.55 12.38
C LEU A 21 -1.16 -9.75 12.67
N ASN A 22 -2.47 -9.60 12.45
CA ASN A 22 -3.46 -10.65 12.66
C ASN A 22 -3.72 -11.50 11.40
N ASP A 23 -3.11 -11.18 10.25
CA ASP A 23 -3.29 -11.96 9.03
C ASP A 23 -2.48 -13.27 9.07
N PRO A 24 -2.83 -14.28 8.24
CA PRO A 24 -2.08 -15.54 8.15
C PRO A 24 -0.59 -15.36 7.79
N ASP A 25 -0.29 -14.38 6.93
CA ASP A 25 1.06 -14.06 6.45
C ASP A 25 1.48 -12.62 6.83
N PRO A 26 1.65 -12.32 8.13
CA PRO A 26 1.75 -10.94 8.62
C PRO A 26 3.04 -10.24 8.17
N LEU A 27 4.13 -11.00 7.99
CA LEU A 27 5.46 -10.44 7.78
C LEU A 27 5.55 -9.63 6.48
N ILE A 28 5.01 -10.14 5.38
CA ILE A 28 5.10 -9.45 4.09
C ILE A 28 4.30 -8.14 4.11
N TRP A 29 3.12 -8.15 4.72
CA TRP A 29 2.24 -6.99 4.84
C TRP A 29 2.80 -5.92 5.78
N VAL A 30 3.30 -6.33 6.94
CA VAL A 30 3.94 -5.43 7.91
C VAL A 30 5.17 -4.76 7.29
N LEU A 31 6.00 -5.52 6.57
CA LEU A 31 7.16 -4.96 5.87
C LEU A 31 6.73 -4.01 4.75
N ALA A 32 5.72 -4.38 3.97
CA ALA A 32 5.25 -3.58 2.85
C ALA A 32 4.69 -2.22 3.30
N TYR A 33 3.77 -2.23 4.27
CA TYR A 33 3.16 -1.02 4.81
C TYR A 33 4.11 -0.26 5.74
N GLY A 34 4.94 -0.95 6.52
CA GLY A 34 5.97 -0.34 7.35
C GLY A 34 6.99 0.45 6.53
N ALA A 35 7.52 -0.13 5.45
CA ALA A 35 8.42 0.59 4.55
C ALA A 35 7.72 1.78 3.87
N THR A 36 6.44 1.63 3.48
CA THR A 36 5.63 2.75 2.96
C THR A 36 5.54 3.88 3.99
N ALA A 37 5.25 3.56 5.26
CA ALA A 37 5.18 4.54 6.33
C ALA A 37 6.52 5.26 6.55
N VAL A 38 7.64 4.52 6.55
CA VAL A 38 8.99 5.10 6.69
C VAL A 38 9.27 6.13 5.59
N LEU A 39 8.90 5.86 4.33
CA LEU A 39 9.09 6.81 3.24
C LEU A 39 8.28 8.10 3.44
N PHE A 40 7.05 8.00 3.95
CA PHE A 40 6.25 9.17 4.30
C PHE A 40 6.79 9.94 5.51
N ILE A 41 7.34 9.25 6.52
CA ILE A 41 8.04 9.89 7.64
C ILE A 41 9.25 10.66 7.14
N LEU A 42 10.10 10.04 6.32
CA LEU A 42 11.26 10.71 5.72
C LEU A 42 10.83 11.93 4.89
N ALA A 43 9.74 11.82 4.13
CA ALA A 43 9.17 12.96 3.40
C ALA A 43 8.69 14.08 4.32
N ALA A 44 8.04 13.75 5.45
CA ALA A 44 7.64 14.73 6.46
C ALA A 44 8.84 15.45 7.12
N LEU A 45 9.98 14.76 7.19
CA LEU A 45 11.26 15.30 7.66
C LEU A 45 12.06 16.05 6.58
N GLY A 46 11.53 16.16 5.36
CA GLY A 46 12.21 16.83 4.24
C GLY A 46 13.33 15.99 3.60
N ARG A 47 13.39 14.69 3.89
CA ARG A 47 14.40 13.73 3.41
C ARG A 47 13.81 12.72 2.42
N ALA A 48 12.89 13.16 1.56
CA ALA A 48 12.30 12.31 0.54
C ALA A 48 13.31 12.01 -0.59
N ASP A 49 13.36 10.76 -1.04
CA ASP A 49 14.07 10.36 -2.25
C ASP A 49 13.07 9.85 -3.29
N ARG A 50 13.06 10.51 -4.45
CA ARG A 50 12.13 10.17 -5.54
C ARG A 50 12.42 8.80 -6.15
N ARG A 51 13.68 8.38 -6.22
CA ARG A 51 14.06 7.09 -6.81
C ARG A 51 13.60 5.95 -5.91
N ILE A 52 13.82 6.08 -4.61
CA ILE A 52 13.43 5.04 -3.66
C ILE A 52 11.91 4.88 -3.66
N SER A 53 11.17 5.98 -3.50
CA SER A 53 9.69 5.96 -3.56
C SER A 53 9.16 5.43 -4.90
N GLY A 54 9.78 5.83 -6.02
CA GLY A 54 9.39 5.36 -7.35
C GLY A 54 9.65 3.89 -7.60
N TRP A 55 10.85 3.39 -7.28
CA TRP A 55 11.17 1.96 -7.41
C TRP A 55 10.32 1.11 -6.49
N TYR A 56 10.05 1.60 -5.28
CA TYR A 56 9.19 0.89 -4.34
C TYR A 56 7.73 0.86 -4.80
N ALA A 57 7.22 1.95 -5.39
CA ALA A 57 5.90 1.97 -6.03
C ALA A 57 5.81 0.95 -7.16
N LEU A 58 6.86 0.81 -7.99
CA LEU A 58 6.92 -0.19 -9.06
C LEU A 58 6.96 -1.62 -8.52
N ALA A 59 7.72 -1.87 -7.45
CA ALA A 59 7.78 -3.19 -6.82
C ALA A 59 6.42 -3.62 -6.26
N LEU A 60 5.77 -2.76 -5.47
CA LEU A 60 4.43 -3.04 -4.94
C LEU A 60 3.38 -3.10 -6.06
N GLY A 61 3.51 -2.26 -7.10
CA GLY A 61 2.64 -2.31 -8.28
C GLY A 61 2.79 -3.63 -9.04
N GLY A 62 4.01 -4.13 -9.21
CA GLY A 62 4.27 -5.44 -9.79
C GLY A 62 3.64 -6.56 -8.98
N TRP A 63 3.76 -6.53 -7.65
CA TRP A 63 3.10 -7.49 -6.78
C TRP A 63 1.56 -7.39 -6.88
N MET A 64 0.99 -6.19 -6.86
CA MET A 64 -0.44 -5.95 -7.02
C MET A 64 -0.98 -6.55 -8.33
N LEU A 65 -0.24 -6.45 -9.43
CA LEU A 65 -0.65 -7.01 -10.72
C LEU A 65 -0.78 -8.54 -10.72
N THR A 66 -0.07 -9.24 -9.83
CA THR A 66 -0.22 -10.70 -9.68
C THR A 66 -1.61 -11.09 -9.14
N MET A 67 -2.27 -10.18 -8.41
CA MET A 67 -3.60 -10.37 -7.83
C MET A 67 -4.73 -9.86 -8.74
N LEU A 68 -4.39 -9.23 -9.87
CA LEU A 68 -5.34 -8.65 -10.81
C LEU A 68 -6.38 -9.68 -11.34
N PRO A 69 -6.04 -10.95 -11.64
CA PRO A 69 -7.04 -11.93 -12.06
C PRO A 69 -8.16 -12.13 -11.02
N GLY A 70 -7.81 -12.21 -9.73
CA GLY A 70 -8.78 -12.34 -8.65
C GLY A 70 -9.69 -11.12 -8.53
N MET A 71 -9.14 -9.92 -8.73
CA MET A 71 -9.94 -8.69 -8.79
C MET A 71 -10.94 -8.70 -9.96
N VAL A 72 -10.50 -9.17 -11.14
CA VAL A 72 -11.36 -9.28 -12.32
C VAL A 72 -12.47 -10.30 -12.11
N ASP A 73 -12.17 -11.43 -11.49
CA ASP A 73 -13.17 -12.45 -11.19
C ASP A 73 -14.20 -11.97 -10.17
N TRP A 74 -13.79 -11.20 -9.15
CA TRP A 74 -14.71 -10.54 -8.23
C TRP A 74 -15.67 -9.55 -8.92
N PHE A 75 -15.18 -8.77 -9.89
CA PHE A 75 -16.05 -7.92 -10.71
C PHE A 75 -17.06 -8.73 -11.53
N ARG A 76 -16.65 -9.87 -12.09
CA ARG A 76 -17.53 -10.77 -12.85
C ARG A 76 -18.61 -11.39 -11.97
N LEU A 77 -18.33 -11.60 -10.68
CA LEU A 77 -19.28 -12.09 -9.68
C LEU A 77 -20.29 -11.03 -9.21
N GLY A 78 -20.23 -9.80 -9.73
CA GLY A 78 -21.19 -8.74 -9.37
C GLY A 78 -20.82 -7.96 -8.11
N THR A 79 -19.53 -7.89 -7.78
CA THR A 79 -19.00 -7.13 -6.63
C THR A 79 -19.63 -7.52 -5.28
N PRO A 80 -19.58 -8.80 -4.89
CA PRO A 80 -20.05 -9.24 -3.57
C PRO A 80 -19.33 -8.47 -2.45
N SER A 81 -19.98 -8.32 -1.30
CA SER A 81 -19.47 -7.50 -0.20
C SER A 81 -18.10 -7.99 0.28
N ILE A 82 -17.11 -7.10 0.28
CA ILE A 82 -15.75 -7.36 0.75
C ILE A 82 -15.60 -7.24 2.28
N THR A 83 -16.67 -6.84 2.98
CA THR A 83 -16.75 -6.69 4.43
C THR A 83 -17.64 -7.73 5.10
N ALA A 84 -18.22 -8.64 4.31
CA ALA A 84 -18.95 -9.78 4.87
C ALA A 84 -18.01 -10.59 5.78
N GLU A 85 -18.55 -11.14 6.87
CA GLU A 85 -17.77 -11.85 7.89
C GLU A 85 -16.78 -12.84 7.26
N MET A 86 -15.62 -13.00 7.90
CA MET A 86 -14.59 -14.00 7.61
C MET A 86 -15.12 -15.44 7.81
N GLN A 87 -16.27 -15.80 7.24
CA GLN A 87 -16.56 -17.20 6.94
C GLN A 87 -15.56 -17.61 5.88
N ALA A 88 -14.49 -18.23 6.36
CA ALA A 88 -13.26 -18.69 5.72
C ALA A 88 -13.48 -19.68 4.56
N THR A 89 -14.43 -19.41 3.67
CA THR A 89 -14.84 -20.32 2.59
C THR A 89 -14.67 -19.69 1.20
N GLU A 90 -14.34 -18.39 1.11
CA GLU A 90 -14.21 -17.69 -0.16
C GLU A 90 -12.85 -16.99 -0.32
N PRO A 91 -11.83 -17.71 -0.85
CA PRO A 91 -10.47 -17.18 -1.11
C PRO A 91 -10.44 -15.90 -1.96
N HIS A 92 -11.50 -15.63 -2.71
CA HIS A 92 -11.59 -14.47 -3.60
C HIS A 92 -11.78 -13.15 -2.85
N ILE A 93 -12.36 -13.14 -1.65
CA ILE A 93 -12.56 -11.91 -0.86
C ILE A 93 -11.23 -11.39 -0.32
N GLU A 94 -10.36 -12.30 0.14
CA GLU A 94 -9.04 -11.97 0.65
C GLU A 94 -8.17 -11.31 -0.42
N VAL A 95 -8.07 -11.93 -1.60
CA VAL A 95 -7.31 -11.40 -2.74
C VAL A 95 -7.77 -10.00 -3.15
N VAL A 96 -9.07 -9.72 -3.10
CA VAL A 96 -9.61 -8.39 -3.41
C VAL A 96 -9.22 -7.36 -2.36
N ARG A 97 -9.29 -7.72 -1.07
CA ARG A 97 -8.88 -6.83 0.03
C ARG A 97 -7.38 -6.50 -0.06
N GLU A 98 -6.56 -7.51 -0.32
CA GLU A 98 -5.11 -7.38 -0.53
C GLU A 98 -4.79 -6.50 -1.73
N PHE A 99 -5.47 -6.73 -2.86
CA PHE A 99 -5.32 -5.90 -4.06
C PHE A 99 -5.66 -4.43 -3.79
N LEU A 100 -6.79 -4.16 -3.11
CA LEU A 100 -7.21 -2.80 -2.77
C LEU A 100 -6.23 -2.12 -1.78
N GLY A 101 -5.71 -2.88 -0.81
CA GLY A 101 -4.67 -2.39 0.10
C GLY A 101 -3.39 -1.99 -0.64
N LEU A 102 -2.93 -2.83 -1.57
CA LEU A 102 -1.77 -2.50 -2.43
C LEU A 102 -2.06 -1.32 -3.35
N LEU A 103 -3.28 -1.20 -3.90
CA LEU A 103 -3.67 -0.07 -4.74
C LEU A 103 -3.54 1.27 -4.00
N ILE A 104 -3.96 1.31 -2.72
CA ILE A 104 -3.81 2.50 -1.87
C ILE A 104 -2.32 2.80 -1.64
N ALA A 105 -1.51 1.78 -1.33
CA ALA A 105 -0.07 1.93 -1.11
C ALA A 105 0.65 2.46 -2.36
N VAL A 106 0.43 1.83 -3.52
CA VAL A 106 1.02 2.21 -4.80
C VAL A 106 0.61 3.62 -5.20
N SER A 107 -0.68 3.97 -5.09
CA SER A 107 -1.17 5.31 -5.41
C SER A 107 -0.55 6.38 -4.51
N SER A 108 -0.41 6.08 -3.22
CA SER A 108 0.23 6.97 -2.25
C SER A 108 1.71 7.17 -2.56
N LEU A 109 2.45 6.09 -2.86
CA LEU A 109 3.86 6.15 -3.24
C LEU A 109 4.09 6.86 -4.57
N ALA A 110 3.21 6.65 -5.56
CA ALA A 110 3.23 7.38 -6.82
C ALA A 110 3.05 8.88 -6.57
N TRP A 111 2.07 9.27 -5.74
CA TRP A 111 1.89 10.66 -5.34
C TRP A 111 3.12 11.23 -4.63
N LEU A 112 3.74 10.49 -3.71
CA LEU A 112 4.99 10.89 -3.07
C LEU A 112 6.12 11.09 -4.10
N THR A 113 6.24 10.18 -5.06
CA THR A 113 7.24 10.23 -6.14
C THR A 113 7.07 11.46 -7.01
N PHE A 114 5.84 11.80 -7.41
CA PHE A 114 5.57 12.96 -8.28
C PHE A 114 5.63 14.30 -7.53
N THR A 115 5.40 14.30 -6.22
CA THR A 115 5.50 15.53 -5.39
C THR A 115 6.92 15.81 -4.92
N THR A 116 7.82 14.83 -4.97
CA THR A 116 9.24 14.95 -4.65
C THR A 116 10.04 15.46 -5.85
N SER A 117 10.94 16.43 -5.62
CA SER A 117 11.79 17.00 -6.69
C SER A 117 12.63 15.92 -7.38
N ARG A 118 12.91 16.08 -8.69
CA ARG A 118 13.79 15.16 -9.45
C ARG A 118 15.21 15.09 -8.88
N GLU A 119 15.62 16.15 -8.20
CA GLU A 119 16.95 16.34 -7.64
C GLU A 119 17.05 15.88 -6.18
N ALA A 120 15.91 15.64 -5.52
CA ALA A 120 15.89 15.19 -4.14
C ALA A 120 16.40 13.73 -4.06
N ARG A 121 17.53 13.57 -3.37
CA ARG A 121 18.25 12.31 -3.19
C ARG A 121 18.67 12.17 -1.74
N LEU A 122 18.63 10.95 -1.25
CA LEU A 122 19.33 10.59 -0.02
C LEU A 122 20.80 10.34 -0.39
N GLY A 123 21.66 11.33 -0.10
CA GLY A 123 23.12 11.19 -0.06
C GLY A 123 23.79 10.59 -1.29
#